data_AF-A0A4Q2Y1R1-F1
#
_entry.id   AF-A0A4Q2Y1R1-F1
#
_cell.length_a   1.000
_cell.length_b   1.000
_cell.length_c   1.000
_cell.angle_alpha   90.00
_cell.angle_beta   90.00
_cell.angle_gamma   90.00
#
_symmetry.space_group_name_H-M   'P 1'
#
loop_
_entity.id
_entity.type
_entity.pdbx_description
1 polymer ?
#
loop_
_entity_poly.entity_id
_entity_poly.type
_entity_poly.pdbx_seq_one_letter_code
_entity_poly.pdbx_strand_id
1 'polypeptide(L)'
;MSPDKIFLRQWTVSLLEAAMADLALEMERIGKMQLFAILRPLLELDGEHGQQEKDAQAAGMSYSAFRVALTRLRRRFGVIIREKVADTLDNPTGEEIDAELRELRHALE
;
A
#
# COMPACT_ATOMS: atom_id res chain seq x y z
N MET A 1 15.73 -18.96 -8.45
CA MET A 1 15.89 -17.88 -7.43
C MET A 1 16.91 -18.34 -6.41
N SER A 2 17.82 -17.48 -5.97
CA SER A 2 18.70 -17.79 -4.82
C SER A 2 17.90 -17.80 -3.51
N PRO A 3 18.41 -18.44 -2.44
CA PRO A 3 17.78 -18.38 -1.11
C PRO A 3 17.47 -16.95 -0.66
N ASP A 4 18.41 -16.02 -0.87
CA ASP A 4 18.25 -14.60 -0.52
C ASP A 4 17.07 -13.95 -1.25
N LYS A 5 16.84 -14.28 -2.53
CA LYS A 5 15.69 -13.76 -3.30
C LYS A 5 14.36 -14.33 -2.81
N ILE A 6 14.32 -15.58 -2.37
CA ILE A 6 13.12 -16.20 -1.80
C ILE A 6 12.78 -15.55 -0.47
N PHE A 7 13.79 -15.38 0.40
CA PHE A 7 13.63 -14.69 1.68
C PHE A 7 13.15 -13.25 1.48
N LEU A 8 13.81 -12.49 0.60
CA LEU A 8 13.45 -11.10 0.31
C LEU A 8 12.00 -11.01 -0.19
N ARG A 9 11.59 -11.87 -1.13
CA ARG A 9 10.20 -11.91 -1.62
C ARG A 9 9.19 -12.21 -0.51
N GLN A 10 9.45 -13.22 0.33
CA GLN A 10 8.57 -13.57 1.45
C GLN A 10 8.46 -12.44 2.47
N TRP A 11 9.58 -11.77 2.74
CA TRP A 11 9.60 -10.60 3.58
C TRP A 11 8.82 -9.43 2.96
N THR A 12 8.97 -9.16 1.66
CA THR A 12 8.18 -8.12 0.97
C THR A 12 6.69 -8.36 1.10
N VAL A 13 6.23 -9.60 0.89
CA VAL A 13 4.81 -9.96 1.03
C VAL A 13 4.32 -9.69 2.45
N SER A 14 5.06 -10.16 3.45
CA SER A 14 4.70 -9.96 4.87
C SER A 14 4.66 -8.48 5.26
N LEU A 15 5.60 -7.69 4.73
CA LEU A 15 5.68 -6.24 4.92
C LEU A 15 4.45 -5.54 4.34
N LEU A 16 4.04 -5.90 3.11
CA LEU A 16 2.87 -5.33 2.44
C LEU A 16 1.57 -5.70 3.17
N GLU A 17 1.43 -6.94 3.64
CA GLU A 17 0.29 -7.38 4.45
C GLU A 17 0.18 -6.57 5.75
N ALA A 18 1.30 -6.42 6.47
CA ALA A 18 1.35 -5.63 7.68
C ALA A 18 1.01 -4.16 7.40
N ALA A 19 1.51 -3.58 6.31
CA ALA A 19 1.21 -2.20 5.94
C ALA A 19 -0.27 -2.01 5.58
N MET A 20 -0.89 -3.00 4.95
CA MET A 20 -2.31 -2.98 4.62
C MET A 20 -3.18 -3.04 5.88
N ALA A 21 -2.77 -3.84 6.88
CA ALA A 21 -3.45 -3.94 8.17
C ALA A 21 -3.42 -2.60 8.94
N ASP A 22 -2.26 -1.94 9.00
CA ASP A 22 -2.15 -0.63 9.66
C ASP A 22 -3.00 0.43 8.96
N LEU A 23 -3.04 0.40 7.63
CA LEU A 23 -3.88 1.31 6.86
C LEU A 23 -5.37 1.08 7.11
N ALA A 24 -5.79 -0.18 7.25
CA ALA A 24 -7.15 -0.53 7.61
C ALA A 24 -7.53 0.03 8.99
N LEU A 25 -6.66 -0.13 9.99
CA LEU A 25 -6.85 0.41 11.34
C LEU A 25 -6.96 1.95 11.33
N GLU A 26 -6.15 2.63 10.54
CA GLU A 26 -6.26 4.09 10.39
C GLU A 26 -7.60 4.50 9.78
N MET A 27 -8.05 3.78 8.75
CA MET A 27 -9.34 4.03 8.12
C MET A 27 -10.51 3.75 9.04
N GLU A 28 -10.41 2.72 9.88
CA GLU A 28 -11.38 2.42 10.93
C GLU A 28 -11.48 3.56 11.94
N ARG A 29 -10.35 4.04 12.45
CA ARG A 29 -10.30 5.13 13.44
C ARG A 29 -10.95 6.42 12.94
N ILE A 30 -10.94 6.68 11.63
CA ILE A 30 -11.57 7.86 11.04
C ILE A 30 -12.97 7.58 10.45
N GLY A 31 -13.53 6.39 10.69
CA GLY A 31 -14.87 6.00 10.25
C GLY A 31 -15.03 5.76 8.75
N LYS A 32 -13.94 5.45 8.05
CA LYS A 32 -13.90 5.29 6.58
C LYS A 32 -13.73 3.85 6.10
N MET A 33 -14.12 2.86 6.90
CA MET A 33 -14.00 1.44 6.52
C MET A 33 -14.75 1.07 5.23
N GLN A 34 -15.94 1.65 5.00
CA GLN A 34 -16.68 1.39 3.76
C GLN A 34 -15.92 1.90 2.53
N LEU A 35 -15.35 3.10 2.62
CA LEU A 35 -14.51 3.65 1.55
C LEU A 35 -13.24 2.83 1.37
N PHE A 36 -12.62 2.39 2.46
CA PHE A 36 -11.45 1.52 2.41
C PHE A 36 -11.74 0.20 1.72
N ALA A 37 -12.88 -0.45 2.01
CA ALA A 37 -13.26 -1.71 1.36
C ALA A 37 -13.38 -1.57 -0.17
N ILE A 38 -13.84 -0.42 -0.65
CA ILE A 38 -13.95 -0.11 -2.09
C ILE A 38 -12.58 0.21 -2.70
N LEU A 39 -11.75 0.98 -2.00
CA LEU A 39 -10.45 1.43 -2.53
C LEU A 39 -9.33 0.40 -2.38
N ARG A 40 -9.41 -0.51 -1.41
CA ARG A 40 -8.37 -1.49 -1.09
C ARG A 40 -8.01 -2.38 -2.29
N PRO A 41 -8.96 -2.95 -3.05
CA PRO A 41 -8.62 -3.76 -4.24
C PRO A 41 -7.78 -2.98 -5.26
N LEU A 42 -7.95 -1.66 -5.35
CA LEU A 42 -7.20 -0.79 -6.26
C LEU A 42 -5.76 -0.47 -5.78
N LEU A 43 -5.39 -0.95 -4.60
CA LEU A 43 -4.01 -0.93 -4.08
C LEU A 43 -3.27 -2.25 -4.36
N GLU A 44 -4.00 -3.34 -4.58
CA GLU A 44 -3.44 -4.66 -4.84
C GLU A 44 -2.95 -4.75 -6.30
N LEU A 45 -1.84 -5.47 -6.53
CA LEU A 45 -1.22 -5.58 -7.86
C LEU A 45 -2.16 -6.19 -8.92
N ASP A 46 -3.06 -7.07 -8.49
CA ASP A 46 -4.05 -7.76 -9.35
C ASP A 46 -5.42 -7.07 -9.36
N GLY A 47 -5.54 -5.87 -8.77
CA GLY A 47 -6.80 -5.13 -8.74
C GLY A 47 -7.30 -4.81 -10.15
N GLU A 48 -8.55 -5.14 -10.45
CA GLU A 48 -9.18 -4.72 -11.70
C GLU A 48 -9.35 -3.19 -11.71
N HIS A 49 -8.55 -2.51 -12.53
CA HIS A 49 -8.61 -1.06 -12.69
C HIS A 49 -9.75 -0.59 -13.61
N GLY A 50 -10.51 -1.53 -14.19
CA GLY A 50 -11.48 -1.29 -15.27
C GLY A 50 -12.80 -0.64 -14.83
N GLN A 51 -13.09 -0.56 -13.52
CA GLN A 51 -14.43 -0.20 -13.04
C GLN A 51 -14.51 0.96 -12.04
N GLN A 52 -13.49 1.82 -12.01
CA GLN A 52 -13.38 2.93 -11.06
C GLN A 52 -14.57 3.90 -11.05
N GLU A 53 -15.30 4.04 -12.16
CA GLU A 53 -16.54 4.84 -12.21
C GLU A 53 -17.70 4.20 -11.43
N LYS A 54 -17.87 2.87 -11.50
CA LYS A 54 -18.89 2.20 -10.67
C LYS A 54 -18.46 2.14 -9.21
N ASP A 55 -17.17 2.00 -8.95
CA ASP A 55 -16.63 2.05 -7.58
C ASP A 55 -16.85 3.43 -6.95
N ALA A 56 -16.67 4.51 -7.73
CA ALA A 56 -16.99 5.86 -7.29
C ALA A 56 -18.49 6.02 -6.95
N GLN A 57 -19.37 5.47 -7.78
CA GLN A 57 -20.82 5.47 -7.51
C GLN A 57 -21.16 4.66 -6.26
N ALA A 58 -20.58 3.47 -6.09
CA ALA A 58 -20.75 2.63 -4.90
C ALA A 58 -20.25 3.32 -3.62
N ALA A 59 -19.21 4.16 -3.73
CA ALA A 59 -18.71 4.99 -2.65
C ALA A 59 -19.57 6.25 -2.39
N GLY A 60 -20.60 6.52 -3.20
CA GLY A 60 -21.40 7.74 -3.13
C GLY A 60 -20.62 9.01 -3.48
N MET A 61 -19.55 8.88 -4.27
CA MET A 61 -18.63 9.96 -4.62
C MET A 61 -18.72 10.32 -6.10
N SER A 62 -18.40 11.57 -6.44
CA SER A 62 -18.04 11.88 -7.83
C SER A 62 -16.74 11.16 -8.20
N TYR A 63 -16.59 10.84 -9.49
CA TYR A 63 -15.37 10.19 -9.98
C TYR A 63 -14.09 10.98 -9.66
N SER A 64 -14.14 12.32 -9.75
CA SER A 64 -13.00 13.17 -9.38
C SER A 64 -12.65 13.09 -7.90
N ALA A 65 -13.65 13.09 -7.01
CA ALA A 65 -13.42 12.96 -5.57
C ALA A 65 -12.89 11.56 -5.21
N PHE A 66 -13.39 10.51 -5.87
CA PHE A 66 -12.90 9.14 -5.73
C PHE A 66 -11.42 9.02 -6.11
N ARG A 67 -11.02 9.58 -7.26
CA ARG A 67 -9.62 9.60 -7.71
C ARG A 67 -8.68 10.33 -6.73
N VAL A 68 -9.15 11.41 -6.12
CA VAL A 68 -8.41 12.12 -5.06
C VAL A 68 -8.29 11.25 -3.81
N ALA A 69 -9.36 10.59 -3.38
CA ALA A 69 -9.34 9.69 -2.24
C ALA A 69 -8.37 8.52 -2.47
N LEU A 70 -8.40 7.90 -3.64
CA LEU A 70 -7.49 6.83 -4.04
C LEU A 70 -6.02 7.28 -4.04
N THR A 71 -5.74 8.46 -4.60
CA THR A 71 -4.38 9.03 -4.62
C THR A 71 -3.87 9.27 -3.19
N ARG A 72 -4.70 9.84 -2.32
CA ARG A 72 -4.36 10.05 -0.91
C ARG A 72 -4.10 8.72 -0.20
N LEU A 73 -4.91 7.71 -0.49
CA LEU A 73 -4.77 6.39 0.09
C LEU A 73 -3.45 5.74 -0.31
N ARG A 74 -3.10 5.77 -1.60
CA ARG A 74 -1.81 5.27 -2.12
C ARG A 74 -0.62 5.96 -1.47
N ARG A 75 -0.70 7.29 -1.31
CA ARG A 75 0.34 8.05 -0.63
C ARG A 75 0.49 7.60 0.83
N ARG A 76 -0.61 7.42 1.57
CA ARG A 76 -0.54 6.97 2.97
C ARG A 76 0.02 5.55 3.05
N PHE A 77 -0.42 4.64 2.19
CA PHE A 77 0.11 3.29 2.11
C PHE A 77 1.63 3.29 1.88
N GLY A 78 2.13 4.09 0.92
CA GLY A 78 3.56 4.24 0.68
C GLY A 78 4.34 4.79 1.88
N VAL A 79 3.74 5.70 2.65
CA VAL A 79 4.35 6.21 3.90
C VAL A 79 4.43 5.10 4.96
N ILE A 80 3.37 4.30 5.14
CA ILE A 80 3.38 3.19 6.11
C ILE A 80 4.43 2.15 5.73
N ILE A 81 4.55 1.80 4.44
CA ILE A 81 5.60 0.88 3.98
C ILE A 81 6.99 1.46 4.31
N ARG A 82 7.19 2.75 4.03
CA ARG A 82 8.45 3.44 4.34
C ARG A 82 8.77 3.41 5.83
N GLU A 83 7.79 3.69 6.69
CA GLU A 83 7.92 3.63 8.15
C GLU A 83 8.34 2.22 8.58
N LYS A 84 7.67 1.18 8.08
CA LYS A 84 8.03 -0.21 8.41
C LYS A 84 9.43 -0.63 7.96
N VAL A 85 9.86 -0.19 6.78
CA VAL A 85 11.24 -0.44 6.31
C VAL A 85 12.22 0.29 7.22
N ALA A 86 11.94 1.53 7.58
CA ALA A 86 12.80 2.30 8.48
C ALA A 86 12.93 1.63 9.85
N ASP A 87 11.85 1.07 10.40
CA ASP A 87 11.85 0.34 11.67
C ASP A 87 12.72 -0.94 11.65
N THR A 88 13.05 -1.45 10.46
CA THR A 88 13.94 -2.62 10.31
C THR A 88 15.42 -2.25 10.19
N LEU A 89 15.74 -0.96 10.05
CA LEU A 89 17.09 -0.45 9.87
C LEU A 89 17.52 0.33 11.13
N ASP A 90 18.83 0.34 11.43
CA ASP A 90 19.36 1.10 12.56
C ASP A 90 19.57 2.57 12.16
N ASN A 91 18.67 3.45 12.63
CA ASN A 91 18.70 4.91 12.40
C ASN A 91 18.98 5.30 10.92
N PRO A 92 18.17 4.80 9.97
CA PRO A 92 18.46 4.98 8.56
C PRO A 92 18.23 6.42 8.08
N THR A 93 19.02 6.82 7.11
CA THR A 93 18.78 8.01 6.29
C THR A 93 17.64 7.76 5.30
N GLY A 94 17.10 8.86 4.74
CA GLY A 94 16.06 8.74 3.71
C GLY A 94 16.50 7.98 2.46
N GLU A 95 17.78 8.09 2.09
CA GLU A 95 18.36 7.42 0.92
C GLU A 95 18.50 5.92 1.12
N GLU A 96 18.85 5.48 2.33
CA GLU A 96 18.93 4.05 2.70
C GLU A 96 17.55 3.40 2.63
N ILE A 97 16.52 4.06 3.14
CA ILE A 97 15.14 3.56 3.02
C ILE A 97 14.72 3.49 1.56
N ASP A 98 15.06 4.49 0.74
CA ASP A 98 14.76 4.48 -0.69
C ASP A 98 15.49 3.37 -1.44
N ALA A 99 16.72 3.04 -1.02
CA ALA A 99 17.49 1.92 -1.57
C ALA A 99 16.83 0.59 -1.25
N GLU A 100 16.46 0.37 0.01
CA GLU A 100 15.77 -0.86 0.43
C GLU A 100 14.42 -1.02 -0.28
N LEU A 101 13.64 0.06 -0.43
CA LEU A 101 12.39 0.04 -1.18
C LEU A 101 12.57 -0.34 -2.67
N ARG A 102 13.73 -0.02 -3.28
CA ARG A 102 14.04 -0.45 -4.65
C ARG A 102 14.33 -1.94 -4.72
N GLU A 103 15.12 -2.47 -3.79
CA GLU A 103 15.41 -3.90 -3.70
C GLU A 103 14.13 -4.72 -3.47
N LEU A 104 13.26 -4.25 -2.57
CA LEU A 104 11.96 -4.87 -2.32
C LEU A 104 11.08 -4.93 -3.55
N ARG A 105 11.11 -3.88 -4.39
CA ARG A 105 10.37 -3.84 -5.65
C ARG A 105 10.91 -4.87 -6.64
N HIS A 106 12.22 -4.96 -6.80
CA HIS A 106 12.87 -5.94 -7.67
C HIS A 106 12.63 -7.39 -7.22
N ALA A 107 12.37 -7.63 -5.94
CA ALA A 107 12.03 -8.97 -5.43
C ALA A 107 10.63 -9.47 -5.85
N LEU A 108 9.75 -8.56 -6.27
CA LEU A 108 8.40 -8.86 -6.72
C LEU A 108 8.28 -9.03 -8.25
N GLU A 109 9.26 -8.55 -9.01
CA GLU A 109 9.41 -8.74 -10.46
C GLU A 109 9.84 -10.17 -10.82
#